data_AF-A0A1I5CFX6-F1
#
_entry.id   AF-A0A1I5CFX6-F1
#
_cell.length_a   1.000
_cell.length_b   1.000
_cell.length_c   1.000
_cell.angle_alpha   90.00
_cell.angle_beta   90.00
_cell.angle_gamma   90.00
#
_symmetry.space_group_name_H-M   'P 1'
#
loop_
_entity.id
_entity.type
_entity.pdbx_description
1 polymer ?
#
loop_
_entity_poly.entity_id
_entity_poly.type
_entity_poly.pdbx_seq_one_letter_code
_entity_poly.pdbx_strand_id
1 'polypeptide(L)'
;MYYFEFSYPDGTVSENFILEKYRDFFMSYSENKYIWTKSHTTLASRYFSENRKIISTLFFSHHSEQGTFSLLYSHGSSGFYSLGDKDKMDQLIDLDGQLDLIFVGACIPPEKAFLAIEDFAKNPLEPSERIDWINAKDIDMTEKYRLLGLDDLEDLD
;
A
#
# COMPACT_ATOMS: atom_id res chain seq x y z
N MET A 1 13.05 -10.64 -19.46
CA MET A 1 11.65 -10.16 -19.41
C MET A 1 11.40 -9.64 -18.00
N TYR A 2 10.80 -8.47 -17.85
CA TYR A 2 10.36 -7.98 -16.55
C TYR A 2 9.04 -8.67 -16.17
N TYR A 3 8.80 -8.86 -14.87
CA TYR A 3 7.64 -9.59 -14.37
C TYR A 3 6.84 -8.72 -13.40
N PHE A 4 5.54 -8.93 -13.38
CA PHE A 4 4.66 -8.38 -12.35
C PHE A 4 4.12 -9.51 -11.49
N GLU A 5 3.91 -9.23 -10.20
CA GLU A 5 3.06 -10.04 -9.33
C GLU A 5 2.03 -9.13 -8.67
N PHE A 6 0.77 -9.57 -8.63
CA PHE A 6 -0.29 -8.87 -7.93
C PHE A 6 -0.92 -9.78 -6.88
N SER A 7 -0.95 -9.33 -5.62
CA SER A 7 -1.72 -9.96 -4.54
C SER A 7 -3.20 -9.60 -4.64
N TYR A 8 -4.09 -10.57 -4.78
CA TYR A 8 -5.52 -10.37 -4.76
C TYR A 8 -6.05 -10.26 -3.34
N PRO A 9 -7.27 -9.72 -3.14
CA PRO A 9 -7.88 -9.59 -1.82
C PRO A 9 -7.96 -10.89 -1.02
N ASP A 10 -8.06 -12.04 -1.70
CA ASP A 10 -8.12 -13.36 -1.09
C ASP A 10 -6.74 -13.93 -0.69
N GLY A 11 -5.68 -13.12 -0.83
CA GLY A 11 -4.29 -13.51 -0.59
C GLY A 11 -3.63 -14.25 -1.76
N THR A 12 -4.37 -14.56 -2.83
CA THR A 12 -3.78 -15.20 -4.02
C THR A 12 -2.78 -14.26 -4.68
N VAL A 13 -1.59 -14.75 -5.04
CA VAL A 13 -0.62 -13.97 -5.84
C VAL A 13 -0.63 -14.48 -7.27
N SER A 14 -0.68 -13.58 -8.25
CA SER A 14 -0.66 -13.95 -9.67
C SER A 14 0.29 -13.08 -10.50
N GLU A 15 1.04 -13.74 -11.39
CA GLU A 15 1.77 -13.09 -12.48
C GLU A 15 0.84 -12.79 -13.69
N ASN A 16 -0.31 -13.46 -13.78
CA ASN A 16 -1.31 -13.25 -14.83
C ASN A 16 -2.36 -12.24 -14.37
N PHE A 17 -1.93 -10.98 -14.24
CA PHE A 17 -2.78 -9.88 -13.80
C PHE A 17 -3.93 -9.61 -14.77
N ILE A 18 -5.16 -9.57 -14.25
CA ILE A 18 -6.36 -9.17 -15.01
C ILE A 18 -6.94 -7.93 -14.34
N LEU A 19 -6.61 -6.76 -14.90
CA LEU A 19 -6.96 -5.45 -14.35
C LEU A 19 -8.46 -5.29 -14.07
N GLU A 20 -9.33 -5.79 -14.95
CA GLU A 20 -10.79 -5.70 -14.80
C GLU A 20 -11.29 -6.45 -13.56
N LYS A 21 -10.78 -7.67 -13.32
CA LYS A 21 -11.11 -8.41 -12.08
C LYS A 21 -10.66 -7.65 -10.84
N TYR A 22 -9.50 -7.00 -10.94
CA TYR A 22 -8.97 -6.19 -9.86
C TYR A 22 -9.85 -4.98 -9.57
N ARG A 23 -10.33 -4.30 -10.61
CA ARG A 23 -11.27 -3.18 -10.51
C ARG A 23 -12.51 -3.57 -9.71
N ASP A 24 -13.11 -4.70 -10.03
CA ASP A 24 -14.36 -5.14 -9.40
C ASP A 24 -14.20 -5.32 -7.88
N PHE A 25 -13.03 -5.76 -7.40
CA PHE A 25 -12.76 -5.87 -5.96
C PHE A 25 -12.76 -4.53 -5.23
N PHE A 26 -12.17 -3.50 -5.83
CA PHE A 26 -12.13 -2.16 -5.24
C PHE A 26 -13.50 -1.49 -5.31
N MET A 27 -14.18 -1.59 -6.46
CA MET A 27 -15.48 -0.95 -6.66
C MET A 27 -16.61 -1.59 -5.83
N SER A 28 -16.46 -2.87 -5.47
CA SER A 28 -17.41 -3.58 -4.60
C SER A 28 -16.94 -3.70 -3.14
N TYR A 29 -15.93 -2.91 -2.73
CA TYR A 29 -15.30 -3.04 -1.41
C TYR A 29 -16.30 -3.01 -0.25
N SER A 30 -17.23 -2.06 -0.24
CA SER A 30 -18.22 -1.90 0.84
C SER A 30 -19.10 -3.14 1.03
N GLU A 31 -19.46 -3.80 -0.06
CA GLU A 31 -20.32 -4.99 -0.10
C GLU A 31 -19.53 -6.27 0.18
N ASN A 32 -18.27 -6.30 -0.25
CA ASN A 32 -17.41 -7.48 -0.25
C ASN A 32 -16.22 -7.36 0.71
N LYS A 33 -16.25 -6.48 1.72
CA LYS A 33 -15.11 -6.26 2.63
C LYS A 33 -14.59 -7.52 3.34
N TYR A 34 -15.40 -8.59 3.39
CA TYR A 34 -15.03 -9.88 3.99
C TYR A 34 -14.10 -10.74 3.12
N ILE A 35 -14.02 -10.52 1.80
CA ILE A 35 -13.08 -11.24 0.92
C ILE A 35 -11.68 -10.65 0.96
N TRP A 36 -11.56 -9.40 1.37
CA TRP A 36 -10.30 -8.77 1.70
C TRP A 36 -9.83 -9.47 2.96
N THR A 37 -8.91 -10.40 2.79
CA THR A 37 -8.51 -11.34 3.81
C THR A 37 -8.13 -10.59 5.07
N LYS A 38 -8.56 -11.13 6.21
CA LYS A 38 -7.89 -10.90 7.50
C LYS A 38 -6.44 -11.41 7.51
N SER A 39 -5.83 -11.69 6.35
CA SER A 39 -4.47 -12.19 6.29
C SER A 39 -3.57 -10.99 6.56
N HIS A 40 -3.08 -10.87 7.80
CA HIS A 40 -1.68 -10.84 8.27
C HIS A 40 -0.52 -10.57 7.27
N THR A 41 -0.80 -10.27 6.01
CA THR A 41 0.14 -10.06 4.92
C THR A 41 -0.34 -8.84 4.18
N THR A 42 0.40 -7.74 4.35
CA THR A 42 0.30 -6.55 3.52
C THR A 42 0.20 -6.97 2.06
N LEU A 43 -0.95 -6.68 1.44
CA LEU A 43 -1.15 -6.98 0.03
C LEU A 43 -0.22 -6.09 -0.78
N ALA A 44 0.38 -6.66 -1.83
CA ALA A 44 1.34 -5.92 -2.62
C ALA A 44 1.26 -6.26 -4.11
N SER A 45 1.47 -5.25 -4.93
CA SER A 45 1.80 -5.41 -6.34
C SER A 45 3.30 -5.15 -6.50
N ARG A 46 4.02 -6.05 -7.15
CA ARG A 46 5.48 -6.00 -7.27
C ARG A 46 5.90 -6.05 -8.73
N TYR A 47 6.93 -5.28 -9.04
CA TYR A 47 7.59 -5.28 -10.33
C TYR A 47 9.02 -5.77 -10.17
N PHE A 48 9.42 -6.73 -11.00
CA PHE A 48 10.69 -7.44 -10.89
C PHE A 48 11.55 -7.24 -12.13
N SER A 49 12.86 -7.19 -11.91
CA SER A 49 13.87 -7.34 -12.95
C SER A 49 13.86 -8.76 -13.53
N GLU A 50 14.62 -8.93 -14.61
CA GLU A 50 14.79 -10.24 -15.26
C GLU A 50 15.39 -11.31 -14.34
N ASN A 51 16.21 -10.92 -13.36
CA ASN A 51 16.79 -11.81 -12.36
C ASN A 51 15.95 -11.92 -11.08
N ARG A 52 14.64 -11.59 -11.13
CA ARG A 52 13.68 -11.66 -10.02
C ARG A 52 14.03 -10.77 -8.81
N LYS A 53 14.82 -9.72 -9.00
CA LYS A 53 15.00 -8.69 -7.97
C LYS A 53 13.81 -7.73 -8.02
N ILE A 54 13.23 -7.43 -6.86
CA ILE A 54 12.18 -6.41 -6.74
C ILE A 54 12.77 -5.05 -7.14
N ILE A 55 12.14 -4.40 -8.11
CA ILE A 55 12.47 -3.04 -8.54
C ILE A 55 11.58 -2.06 -7.78
N SER A 56 10.26 -2.28 -7.84
CA SER A 56 9.29 -1.45 -7.15
C SER A 56 8.15 -2.28 -6.57
N THR A 57 7.52 -1.75 -5.53
CA THR A 57 6.39 -2.37 -4.85
C THR A 57 5.33 -1.32 -4.54
N LEU A 58 4.07 -1.65 -4.79
CA LEU A 58 2.92 -0.92 -4.30
C LEU A 58 2.25 -1.78 -3.23
N PHE A 59 2.43 -1.42 -1.98
CA PHE A 59 1.74 -2.02 -0.84
C PHE A 59 0.38 -1.34 -0.65
N PHE A 60 -0.61 -2.10 -0.19
CA PHE A 60 -1.91 -1.57 0.16
C PHE A 60 -2.51 -2.27 1.38
N SER A 61 -2.91 -1.46 2.35
CA SER A 61 -3.60 -1.87 3.56
C SER A 61 -5.00 -1.26 3.56
N HIS A 62 -5.99 -1.94 4.13
CA HIS A 62 -7.38 -1.48 4.11
C HIS A 62 -7.91 -1.19 5.51
N HIS A 63 -8.53 -0.04 5.70
CA HIS A 63 -9.24 0.32 6.92
C HIS A 63 -10.71 -0.10 6.79
N SER A 64 -11.03 -1.30 7.27
CA SER A 64 -12.32 -1.96 7.04
C SER A 64 -13.53 -1.23 7.64
N GLU A 65 -13.33 -0.49 8.74
CA GLU A 65 -14.38 0.30 9.39
C GLU A 65 -14.75 1.54 8.57
N GLN A 66 -13.76 2.20 7.94
CA GLN A 66 -13.97 3.42 7.17
C GLN A 66 -14.17 3.17 5.68
N GLY A 67 -13.90 1.96 5.17
CA GLY A 67 -14.03 1.70 3.75
C GLY A 67 -12.91 2.28 2.90
N THR A 68 -11.73 2.52 3.49
CA THR A 68 -10.62 3.26 2.85
C THR A 68 -9.35 2.41 2.75
N PHE A 69 -8.39 2.90 1.97
CA PHE A 69 -7.12 2.22 1.72
C PHE A 69 -5.94 3.15 1.98
N SER A 70 -4.88 2.62 2.57
CA SER A 70 -3.57 3.29 2.64
C SER A 70 -2.63 2.58 1.68
N LEU A 71 -1.98 3.33 0.80
CA LEU A 71 -0.99 2.82 -0.15
C LEU A 71 0.43 3.24 0.28
N LEU A 72 1.41 2.38 0.04
CA LEU A 72 2.83 2.72 0.11
C LEU A 72 3.50 2.28 -1.20
N TYR A 73 3.93 3.24 -1.99
CA TYR A 73 4.78 3.00 -3.16
C TYR A 73 6.25 3.03 -2.74
N SER A 74 7.01 2.03 -3.16
CA SER A 74 8.44 1.91 -2.90
C SER A 74 9.20 1.63 -4.19
N HIS A 75 10.26 2.39 -4.45
CA HIS A 75 11.17 2.19 -5.57
C HIS A 75 12.59 2.60 -5.16
N GLY A 76 13.50 1.63 -5.15
CA GLY A 76 14.85 1.83 -4.61
C GLY A 76 14.82 2.24 -3.13
N SER A 77 15.45 3.36 -2.78
CA SER A 77 15.44 3.93 -1.43
C SER A 77 14.33 4.96 -1.20
N SER A 78 13.44 5.16 -2.18
CA SER A 78 12.32 6.09 -2.09
C SER A 78 11.05 5.37 -1.68
N GLY A 79 10.29 5.99 -0.77
CA GLY A 79 8.99 5.53 -0.31
C GLY A 79 8.00 6.69 -0.31
N PHE A 80 6.76 6.43 -0.71
CA PHE A 80 5.70 7.42 -0.77
C PHE A 80 4.40 6.83 -0.26
N TYR A 81 3.76 7.49 0.70
CA TYR A 81 2.42 7.12 1.15
C TYR A 81 1.39 7.86 0.31
N SER A 82 0.25 7.23 0.02
CA SER A 82 -0.91 7.95 -0.50
C SER A 82 -1.29 9.07 0.47
N LEU A 83 -1.80 10.19 -0.04
CA LEU A 83 -2.18 11.33 0.78
C LEU A 83 -3.69 11.60 0.63
N GLY A 84 -4.45 11.25 1.65
CA GLY A 84 -5.88 11.54 1.74
C GLY A 84 -6.19 12.80 2.57
N ASP A 85 -5.46 13.00 3.67
CA ASP A 85 -5.62 14.12 4.58
C ASP A 85 -4.27 14.46 5.24
N LYS A 86 -3.66 15.57 4.84
CA LYS A 86 -2.35 15.99 5.34
C LYS A 86 -2.35 16.27 6.84
N ASP A 87 -3.46 16.75 7.38
CA ASP A 87 -3.57 17.18 8.79
C ASP A 87 -3.71 15.97 9.73
N LYS A 88 -3.75 14.74 9.21
CA LYS A 88 -3.85 13.49 9.96
C LYS A 88 -2.69 12.54 9.72
N MET A 89 -1.58 13.03 9.15
CA MET A 89 -0.39 12.22 8.88
C MET A 89 0.41 11.87 10.15
N ASP A 90 0.09 12.45 11.29
CA ASP A 90 0.62 12.13 12.62
C ASP A 90 -0.24 11.10 13.38
N GLN A 91 -1.43 10.79 12.87
CA GLN A 91 -2.36 9.85 13.50
C GLN A 91 -2.17 8.45 12.93
N LEU A 92 -1.96 7.48 13.82
CA LEU A 92 -1.80 6.06 13.48
C LEU A 92 -3.01 5.26 13.94
N ILE A 93 -3.34 4.23 13.16
CA ILE A 93 -4.29 3.19 13.54
C ILE A 93 -3.64 1.82 13.35
N ASP A 94 -3.85 0.93 14.31
CA ASP A 94 -3.46 -0.48 14.20
C ASP A 94 -4.61 -1.24 13.56
N LEU A 95 -4.38 -1.71 12.33
CA LEU A 95 -5.32 -2.56 11.64
C LEU A 95 -5.27 -3.96 12.28
N ASP A 96 -6.29 -4.26 13.10
CA ASP A 96 -6.53 -5.56 13.72
C ASP A 96 -5.60 -5.96 14.88
N GLY A 97 -4.90 -5.01 15.51
CA GLY A 97 -4.17 -5.26 16.76
C GLY A 97 -2.90 -6.09 16.58
N GLN A 98 -2.32 -6.05 15.38
CA GLN A 98 -1.16 -6.84 14.99
C GLN A 98 0.01 -5.98 14.51
N LEU A 99 0.03 -4.71 14.93
CA LEU A 99 1.07 -3.76 14.54
C LEU A 99 1.09 -3.45 13.03
N ASP A 100 -0.02 -3.68 12.31
CA ASP A 100 -0.19 -3.17 10.94
C ASP A 100 -0.61 -1.71 11.01
N LEU A 101 0.37 -0.87 11.38
CA LEU A 101 0.18 0.56 11.65
C LEU A 101 0.13 1.35 10.34
N ILE A 102 -1.04 1.93 10.06
CA ILE A 102 -1.23 2.85 8.94
C ILE A 102 -1.49 4.27 9.43
N PHE A 103 -1.09 5.24 8.62
CA PHE A 103 -1.39 6.64 8.86
C PHE A 103 -2.84 6.93 8.45
N VAL A 104 -3.62 7.52 9.34
CA VAL A 104 -5.00 7.94 9.05
C VAL A 104 -5.02 8.91 7.87
N GLY A 105 -4.06 9.84 7.84
CA GLY A 105 -3.90 10.78 6.73
C GLY A 105 -3.56 10.13 5.38
N ALA A 106 -3.10 8.88 5.38
CA ALA A 106 -2.80 8.16 4.15
C ALA A 106 -4.01 7.45 3.54
N CYS A 107 -5.13 7.36 4.27
CA CYS A 107 -6.35 6.70 3.83
C CYS A 107 -7.03 7.45 2.69
N ILE A 108 -7.21 6.78 1.56
CA ILE A 108 -7.92 7.25 0.36
C ILE A 108 -9.10 6.33 0.01
N PRO A 109 -10.10 6.82 -0.75
CA PRO A 109 -11.21 5.99 -1.21
C PRO A 109 -10.77 4.86 -2.17
N PRO A 110 -11.55 3.76 -2.27
CA PRO A 110 -11.24 2.62 -3.14
C PRO A 110 -11.03 3.00 -4.61
N GLU A 111 -11.78 4.00 -5.10
CA GLU A 111 -11.68 4.45 -6.49
C GLU A 111 -10.31 5.07 -6.77
N LYS A 112 -9.83 5.92 -5.86
CA LYS A 112 -8.49 6.50 -5.96
C LYS A 112 -7.41 5.43 -5.82
N ALA A 113 -7.58 4.49 -4.90
CA ALA A 113 -6.62 3.40 -4.72
C ALA A 113 -6.48 2.55 -5.98
N PHE A 114 -7.60 2.26 -6.65
CA PHE A 114 -7.59 1.53 -7.92
C PHE A 114 -6.87 2.29 -9.04
N LEU A 115 -7.01 3.62 -9.13
CA LEU A 115 -6.26 4.42 -10.11
C LEU A 115 -4.74 4.24 -9.94
N ALA A 116 -4.24 4.19 -8.71
CA ALA A 116 -2.82 3.98 -8.46
C ALA A 116 -2.35 2.59 -8.91
N ILE A 117 -3.17 1.55 -8.72
CA ILE A 117 -2.87 0.19 -9.17
C ILE A 117 -2.89 0.09 -10.69
N GLU A 118 -3.87 0.72 -11.33
CA GLU A 118 -3.94 0.77 -12.79
C GLU A 118 -2.70 1.45 -13.37
N ASP A 119 -2.23 2.55 -12.76
CA ASP A 119 -1.02 3.24 -13.20
C ASP A 119 0.22 2.41 -12.93
N PHE A 120 0.33 1.76 -11.78
CA PHE A 120 1.46 0.88 -11.45
C PHE A 120 1.60 -0.27 -12.46
N ALA A 121 0.48 -0.84 -12.91
CA ALA A 121 0.47 -1.88 -13.94
C ALA A 121 0.97 -1.39 -15.32
N LYS A 122 0.93 -0.07 -15.58
CA LYS A 122 1.37 0.55 -16.84
C LYS A 122 2.79 1.12 -16.73
N ASN A 123 3.10 1.77 -15.61
CA ASN A 123 4.37 2.43 -15.33
C ASN A 123 4.77 2.18 -13.86
N PRO A 124 5.43 1.05 -13.54
CA PRO A 124 5.77 0.69 -12.17
C PRO A 124 6.93 1.49 -11.57
N LEU A 125 7.63 2.28 -12.38
CA LEU A 125 8.85 2.99 -11.97
C LEU A 125 8.57 4.38 -11.37
N GLU A 126 7.33 4.84 -11.44
CA GLU A 126 6.89 6.13 -10.92
C GLU A 126 5.58 5.97 -10.12
N PRO A 127 5.37 6.78 -9.08
CA PRO A 127 4.08 6.84 -8.40
C PRO A 127 3.01 7.41 -9.34
N SER A 128 1.75 7.03 -9.12
CA SER A 128 0.61 7.52 -9.92
C SER A 128 0.43 9.03 -9.80
N GLU A 129 0.34 9.75 -10.91
CA GLU A 129 0.02 11.19 -10.93
C GLU A 129 -1.47 11.49 -10.65
N ARG A 130 -2.32 10.46 -10.61
CA ARG A 130 -3.78 10.60 -10.43
C ARG A 130 -4.22 10.64 -8.98
N ILE A 131 -3.29 10.45 -8.05
CA ILE A 131 -3.51 10.63 -6.60
C ILE A 131 -2.36 11.44 -6.01
N ASP A 132 -2.63 12.06 -4.86
CA ASP A 132 -1.61 12.79 -4.12
C ASP A 132 -0.76 11.81 -3.32
N TRP A 133 0.53 12.11 -3.22
CA TRP A 133 1.52 11.34 -2.47
C TRP A 133 2.30 12.25 -1.53
N ILE A 134 2.76 11.70 -0.43
CA ILE A 134 3.73 12.32 0.47
C ILE A 134 4.96 11.42 0.58
N ASN A 135 6.16 12.01 0.49
CA ASN A 135 7.39 11.26 0.65
C ASN A 135 7.47 10.72 2.09
N ALA A 136 7.85 9.46 2.25
CA ALA A 136 8.01 8.86 3.57
C ALA A 136 9.03 9.62 4.45
N LYS A 137 9.99 10.32 3.84
CA LYS A 137 10.97 11.17 4.54
C LYS A 137 10.37 12.47 5.10
N ASP A 138 9.21 12.88 4.61
CA ASP A 138 8.52 14.11 5.04
C ASP A 138 7.48 13.82 6.15
N ILE A 139 7.39 12.58 6.62
CA ILE A 139 6.48 12.15 7.68
C ILE A 139 7.31 11.88 8.94
N ASP A 140 6.82 12.35 10.08
CA ASP A 140 7.37 11.96 11.38
C ASP A 140 7.05 10.49 11.66
N MET A 141 8.08 9.64 11.60
CA MET A 141 7.97 8.20 11.82
C MET A 141 8.25 7.80 13.28
N THR A 142 8.62 8.74 14.16
CA THR A 142 9.09 8.43 15.51
C THR A 142 8.05 7.63 16.30
N GLU A 143 6.79 8.07 16.30
CA GLU A 143 5.72 7.36 17.02
C GLU A 143 5.45 5.97 16.40
N LYS A 144 5.51 5.86 15.06
CA LYS A 144 5.33 4.58 14.38
C LYS A 144 6.43 3.60 14.78
N TYR A 145 7.69 4.01 14.78
CA TYR A 145 8.80 3.15 15.20
C TYR A 145 8.72 2.77 16.67
N ARG A 146 8.37 3.72 17.55
CA ARG A 146 8.14 3.45 18.97
C ARG A 146 7.06 2.38 19.19
N LEU A 147 5.93 2.48 18.50
CA LEU A 147 4.84 1.49 18.59
C LEU A 147 5.25 0.11 18.04
N LEU A 148 6.17 0.06 17.08
CA LEU A 148 6.74 -1.18 16.55
C LEU A 148 7.88 -1.75 17.40
N GLY A 149 8.35 -1.04 18.44
CA GLY A 149 9.54 -1.40 19.20
C GLY A 149 10.84 -1.33 18.38
N LEU A 150 10.90 -0.38 17.44
CA LEU A 150 12.03 -0.12 16.54
C LEU A 150 12.77 1.18 16.91
N ASP A 151 12.46 1.77 18.05
CA ASP A 151 13.03 3.02 18.58
C ASP A 151 14.54 2.92 18.92
N ASP A 152 15.07 1.70 19.04
CA ASP A 152 16.50 1.45 19.31
C ASP A 152 17.36 1.27 18.04
N LEU A 153 16.81 1.44 16.83
CA LEU A 153 17.54 1.20 15.56
C LEU A 153 18.29 2.43 15.00
N GLU A 154 18.39 3.53 15.75
CA GLU A 154 19.09 4.75 15.33
C GLU A 154 20.63 4.61 15.22
N ASP A 155 21.21 3.46 15.60
CA ASP A 155 22.68 3.26 15.65
C ASP A 155 23.28 2.42 14.48
N LEU A 156 22.60 2.28 13.35
CA LEU A 156 23.15 1.58 12.17
C LEU A 156 23.31 2.50 10.95
N ASP A 157 24.26 3.44 11.07
CA ASP A 157 24.95 4.07 9.92
C ASP A 157 26.11 3.19 9.41
#